data_AF-A0A7W1F798-F1
#
_entry.id   AF-A0A7W1F798-F1
#
_cell.length_a   1.000
_cell.length_b   1.000
_cell.length_c   1.000
_cell.angle_alpha   90.00
_cell.angle_beta   90.00
_cell.angle_gamma   90.00
#
_symmetry.space_group_name_H-M   'P 1'
#
loop_
_entity.id
_entity.type
_entity.pdbx_description
1 polymer ?
#
loop_
_entity_poly.entity_id
_entity_poly.type
_entity_poly.pdbx_seq_one_letter_code
_entity_poly.pdbx_strand_id
1 'polypeptide(L)'
;AFPICECGSVPVARRLAAKGLMPSAAITFMLAAPVVNPVVIASTFVAYRGRGPLWTMVIGRFTLGMLTAIVVGWVLGGRTKDELMKPDEHGGVEHVEVGRPEPRWRTFFVHLGNDFLFMGRFLLLGATVAALVQTFLPQDLVTSLARVPFLSILVMMGLAGLLSLCSESDAFIAASFVQFGPGAQLAFLVFGPMVDLKLAAIYAGTFRRGVARAIIVTTALVVFGAALWVTVVAG
;
A
#
# COMPACT_ATOMS: atom_id res chain seq x y z
N ALA A 1 2.68 -6.64 17.77
CA ALA A 1 1.72 -5.88 16.92
C ALA A 1 0.84 -6.90 16.23
N PHE A 2 -0.50 -6.77 16.30
CA PHE A 2 -1.36 -7.59 15.45
C PHE A 2 -1.05 -7.23 13.99
N PRO A 3 -0.82 -8.20 13.09
CA PRO A 3 -0.53 -7.92 11.70
C PRO A 3 -1.79 -7.33 11.06
N ILE A 4 -1.81 -6.00 10.94
CA ILE A 4 -2.82 -5.30 10.15
C ILE A 4 -2.39 -5.43 8.70
N CYS A 5 -3.23 -6.03 7.85
CA CYS A 5 -3.01 -6.04 6.41
C CYS A 5 -3.06 -4.59 5.88
N GLU A 6 -2.32 -4.29 4.82
CA GLU A 6 -2.27 -2.94 4.21
C GLU A 6 -3.67 -2.36 3.93
N CYS A 7 -4.60 -3.25 3.58
CA CYS A 7 -6.00 -3.03 3.34
C CYS A 7 -6.77 -2.49 4.56
N GLY A 8 -6.52 -3.08 5.73
CA GLY A 8 -7.16 -2.72 7.00
C GLY A 8 -6.54 -1.48 7.65
N SER A 9 -5.34 -1.10 7.24
CA SER A 9 -4.66 0.09 7.77
C SER A 9 -5.42 1.38 7.45
N VAL A 10 -6.07 1.46 6.29
CA VAL A 10 -6.80 2.65 5.82
C VAL A 10 -8.04 2.98 6.67
N PRO A 11 -9.00 2.05 6.89
CA PRO A 11 -10.15 2.33 7.76
C PRO A 11 -9.72 2.55 9.22
N VAL A 12 -8.67 1.88 9.69
CA VAL A 12 -8.11 2.11 11.03
C VAL A 12 -7.53 3.53 11.15
N ALA A 13 -6.74 3.97 10.18
CA ALA A 13 -6.19 5.32 10.13
C ALA A 13 -7.30 6.39 10.08
N ARG A 14 -8.37 6.14 9.30
CA ARG A 14 -9.57 7.00 9.28
C ARG A 14 -10.21 7.11 10.67
N ARG A 15 -10.42 5.98 11.35
CA ARG A 15 -11.00 5.95 12.71
C ARG A 15 -10.11 6.65 13.73
N LEU A 16 -8.79 6.50 13.64
CA LEU A 16 -7.84 7.19 14.51
C LEU A 16 -7.90 8.71 14.31
N ALA A 17 -7.93 9.20 13.06
CA ALA A 17 -8.12 10.62 12.79
C ALA A 17 -9.51 11.11 13.20
N ALA A 18 -10.55 10.27 13.08
CA ALA A 18 -11.89 10.58 13.57
C ALA A 18 -11.89 10.86 15.08
N LYS A 19 -11.11 10.09 15.85
CA LYS A 19 -10.92 10.20 17.30
C LYS A 19 -9.94 11.30 17.75
N GLY A 20 -9.45 12.14 16.83
CA GLY A 20 -8.61 13.30 17.16
C GLY A 20 -7.11 13.11 16.97
N LEU A 21 -6.64 12.00 16.39
CA LEU A 21 -5.25 11.88 15.97
C LEU A 21 -4.95 12.91 14.85
N MET A 22 -3.77 13.53 14.88
CA MET A 22 -3.33 14.42 13.81
C MET A 22 -3.39 13.69 12.45
N PRO A 23 -3.97 14.32 11.40
CA PRO A 23 -4.18 13.64 10.12
C PRO A 23 -2.89 13.13 9.45
N SER A 24 -1.78 13.86 9.59
CA SER A 24 -0.47 13.41 9.12
C SER A 24 0.02 12.16 9.83
N ALA A 25 -0.14 12.09 11.16
CA ALA A 25 0.23 10.91 11.94
C ALA A 25 -0.61 9.69 11.54
N ALA A 26 -1.90 9.88 11.24
CA ALA A 26 -2.77 8.82 10.76
C ALA A 26 -2.31 8.25 9.41
N ILE A 27 -1.95 9.10 8.45
CA ILE A 27 -1.48 8.68 7.11
C ILE A 27 -0.09 8.06 7.18
N THR A 28 0.80 8.64 7.98
CA THR A 28 2.14 8.09 8.20
C THR A 28 2.05 6.69 8.81
N PHE A 29 1.18 6.51 9.82
CA PHE A 29 0.90 5.19 10.39
C PHE A 29 0.32 4.22 9.36
N MET A 30 -0.65 4.66 8.56
CA MET A 30 -1.28 3.86 7.51
C MET A 30 -0.25 3.28 6.53
N LEU A 31 0.67 4.13 6.05
CA LEU A 31 1.70 3.73 5.08
C LEU A 31 2.85 2.95 5.72
N ALA A 32 3.19 3.23 6.99
CA ALA A 32 4.26 2.52 7.70
C ALA A 32 3.83 1.12 8.18
N ALA A 33 2.54 0.90 8.44
CA ALA A 33 2.01 -0.36 8.97
C ALA A 33 2.42 -1.60 8.16
N PRO A 34 2.27 -1.65 6.82
CA PRO A 34 2.71 -2.81 6.04
C PRO A 34 4.24 -2.94 5.95
N VAL A 35 4.98 -1.83 6.02
CA VAL A 35 6.45 -1.81 5.92
C VAL A 35 7.11 -2.41 7.15
N VAL A 36 6.58 -2.11 8.33
CA VAL A 36 7.12 -2.57 9.64
C VAL A 36 6.56 -3.97 10.00
N ASN A 37 5.72 -4.55 9.16
CA ASN A 37 5.11 -5.84 9.42
C ASN A 37 6.19 -6.95 9.45
N PRO A 38 6.33 -7.70 10.57
CA PRO A 38 7.35 -8.75 10.67
C PRO A 38 7.13 -9.87 9.64
N VAL A 39 5.89 -10.13 9.23
CA VAL A 39 5.58 -11.14 8.21
C VAL A 39 6.14 -10.72 6.85
N VAL A 40 6.04 -9.44 6.51
CA VAL A 40 6.56 -8.86 5.27
C VAL A 40 8.08 -8.86 5.24
N ILE A 41 8.71 -8.54 6.37
CA ILE A 41 10.18 -8.59 6.52
C ILE A 41 10.66 -10.05 6.37
N ALA A 42 9.99 -11.00 7.05
CA ALA A 42 10.31 -12.41 6.97
C ALA A 42 10.10 -12.99 5.56
N SER A 43 9.00 -12.66 4.88
CA SER A 43 8.73 -13.13 3.52
C SER A 43 9.77 -12.59 2.53
N THR A 44 10.16 -11.32 2.66
CA THR A 44 11.21 -10.72 1.84
C THR A 44 12.56 -11.41 2.07
N PHE A 45 12.90 -11.71 3.33
CA PHE A 45 14.12 -12.44 3.67
C PHE A 45 14.14 -13.85 3.06
N VAL A 46 13.03 -14.59 3.16
CA VAL A 46 12.93 -15.94 2.61
C VAL A 46 12.94 -15.92 1.08
N ALA A 47 12.22 -15.00 0.44
CA ALA A 47 12.12 -14.91 -1.00
C ALA A 47 13.48 -14.60 -1.68
N TYR A 48 14.33 -13.82 -1.02
CA TYR A 48 15.66 -13.45 -1.53
C TYR A 48 16.80 -14.31 -0.94
N ARG A 49 16.48 -15.34 -0.15
CA ARG A 49 17.49 -16.18 0.51
C ARG A 49 18.40 -16.86 -0.53
N GLY A 50 19.71 -16.70 -0.34
CA GLY A 50 20.71 -17.24 -1.28
C GLY A 50 20.95 -16.40 -2.53
N ARG A 51 20.30 -15.23 -2.67
CA ARG A 51 20.62 -14.25 -3.73
C ARG A 51 21.55 -13.15 -3.20
N GLY A 52 22.47 -12.68 -4.04
CA GLY A 52 23.43 -11.60 -3.72
C GLY A 52 22.81 -10.33 -3.11
N PRO A 53 21.65 -9.82 -3.58
CA PRO A 53 21.04 -8.59 -3.06
C PRO A 53 20.08 -8.79 -1.87
N LEU A 54 20.15 -9.89 -1.10
CA LEU A 54 19.21 -10.15 0.01
C LEU A 54 19.10 -8.98 1.01
N TRP A 55 20.25 -8.49 1.50
CA TRP A 55 20.25 -7.41 2.50
C TRP A 55 19.81 -6.08 1.90
N THR A 56 20.17 -5.82 0.65
CA THR A 56 19.72 -4.64 -0.11
C THR A 56 18.19 -4.63 -0.24
N MET A 57 17.55 -5.78 -0.46
CA MET A 57 16.10 -5.87 -0.56
C MET A 57 15.41 -5.70 0.79
N VAL A 58 15.85 -6.41 1.82
CA VAL A 58 15.19 -6.35 3.15
C VAL A 58 15.35 -4.96 3.78
N ILE A 59 16.59 -4.46 3.84
CA ILE A 59 16.87 -3.13 4.42
C ILE A 59 16.34 -2.03 3.52
N GLY A 60 16.50 -2.17 2.20
CA GLY A 60 15.95 -1.22 1.23
C GLY A 60 14.44 -1.09 1.36
N ARG A 61 13.70 -2.22 1.47
CA ARG A 61 12.23 -2.20 1.57
C ARG A 61 11.80 -1.49 2.84
N PHE A 62 12.45 -1.78 3.96
CA PHE A 62 12.16 -1.14 5.24
C PHE A 62 12.48 0.36 5.23
N THR A 63 13.70 0.72 4.82
CA THR A 63 14.17 2.12 4.86
C THR A 63 13.45 2.99 3.84
N LEU A 64 13.29 2.53 2.60
CA LEU A 64 12.57 3.26 1.56
C LEU A 64 11.08 3.37 1.88
N GLY A 65 10.47 2.30 2.40
CA GLY A 65 9.09 2.35 2.85
C GLY A 65 8.89 3.36 3.99
N MET A 66 9.77 3.35 5.00
CA MET A 66 9.69 4.30 6.11
C MET A 66 9.90 5.75 5.63
N LEU A 67 10.90 5.97 4.77
CA LEU A 67 11.17 7.28 4.20
C LEU A 67 9.96 7.79 3.39
N THR A 68 9.35 6.94 2.58
CA THR A 68 8.17 7.28 1.80
C THR A 68 6.99 7.65 2.69
N ALA A 69 6.73 6.88 3.76
CA ALA A 69 5.68 7.18 4.72
C ALA A 69 5.88 8.55 5.40
N ILE A 70 7.13 8.86 5.80
CA ILE A 70 7.48 10.15 6.42
C ILE A 70 7.28 11.31 5.43
N VAL A 71 7.77 11.18 4.20
CA VAL A 71 7.64 12.23 3.17
C VAL A 71 6.17 12.50 2.85
N VAL A 72 5.36 11.46 2.67
CA VAL A 72 3.93 11.61 2.41
C VAL A 72 3.22 12.26 3.60
N GLY A 73 3.55 11.81 4.83
CA GLY A 73 3.04 12.41 6.06
C GLY A 73 3.38 13.89 6.20
N TRP A 74 4.60 14.29 5.81
CA TRP A 74 5.05 15.67 5.86
C TRP A 74 4.38 16.55 4.80
N VAL A 75 4.28 16.08 3.55
CA VAL A 75 3.57 16.77 2.46
C VAL A 75 2.11 17.04 2.80
N LEU A 76 1.48 16.14 3.56
CA LEU A 76 0.08 16.26 3.98
C LEU A 76 -0.09 16.89 5.36
N GLY A 77 1.00 17.19 6.08
CA GLY A 77 0.96 17.64 7.47
C GLY A 77 0.43 19.05 7.71
N GLY A 78 0.43 19.89 6.68
CA GLY A 78 -0.18 21.23 6.75
C GLY A 78 -1.70 21.24 6.56
N ARG A 79 -2.34 20.09 6.30
CA ARG A 79 -3.77 20.00 5.95
C ARG A 79 -4.62 19.68 7.17
N THR A 80 -5.79 20.30 7.26
CA THR A 80 -6.75 20.00 8.32
C THR A 80 -7.53 18.70 8.03
N LYS A 81 -8.11 18.09 9.07
CA LYS A 81 -8.89 16.84 8.98
C LYS A 81 -10.00 16.93 7.92
N ASP A 82 -10.69 18.06 7.87
CA ASP A 82 -11.83 18.31 6.97
C ASP A 82 -11.42 18.49 5.51
N GLU A 83 -10.19 18.96 5.27
CA GLU A 83 -9.57 19.01 3.94
C GLU A 83 -9.07 17.64 3.48
N LEU A 84 -8.81 16.73 4.42
CA LEU A 84 -8.21 15.43 4.17
C LEU A 84 -9.24 14.34 3.85
N MET A 85 -10.24 14.21 4.72
CA MET A 85 -11.23 13.14 4.67
C MET A 85 -12.50 13.58 3.98
N LYS A 86 -13.17 12.65 3.29
CA LYS A 86 -14.54 12.91 2.86
C LYS A 86 -15.46 12.92 4.08
N PRO A 87 -16.47 13.83 4.13
CA PRO A 87 -17.55 13.77 5.09
C PRO A 87 -18.15 12.35 5.06
N ASP A 88 -18.44 11.81 6.23
CA ASP A 88 -18.92 10.45 6.34
C ASP A 88 -20.38 10.39 5.84
N GLU A 89 -20.59 10.18 4.54
CA GLU A 89 -21.95 9.97 3.99
C GLU A 89 -22.59 8.67 4.50
N HIS A 90 -21.78 7.75 5.07
CA HIS A 90 -22.24 6.55 5.75
C HIS A 90 -22.11 6.67 7.28
N GLY A 91 -21.68 7.84 7.77
CA GLY A 91 -21.68 8.19 9.18
C GLY A 91 -23.05 8.73 9.54
N GLY A 92 -24.06 7.87 9.46
CA GLY A 92 -25.11 7.99 10.46
C GLY A 92 -24.39 8.09 11.78
N VAL A 93 -24.66 9.16 12.52
CA VAL A 93 -24.38 9.20 13.94
C VAL A 93 -25.00 7.91 14.46
N GLU A 94 -24.19 6.88 14.71
CA GLU A 94 -24.60 5.85 15.66
C GLU A 94 -24.76 6.68 16.93
N HIS A 95 -26.00 7.10 17.16
CA HIS A 95 -26.47 7.34 18.50
C HIS A 95 -25.98 6.13 19.25
N VAL A 96 -24.95 6.32 20.07
CA VAL A 96 -24.69 5.39 21.16
C VAL A 96 -25.87 5.62 22.09
N GLU A 97 -27.04 5.11 21.69
CA GLU A 97 -28.10 4.81 22.61
C GLU A 97 -27.42 3.88 23.60
N VAL A 98 -27.34 4.34 24.85
CA VAL A 98 -27.01 3.49 26.00
C VAL A 98 -28.22 2.56 26.19
N GLY A 99 -28.47 1.73 25.18
CA GLY A 99 -29.51 0.73 25.09
C GLY A 99 -28.90 -0.60 25.49
N ARG A 100 -29.57 -1.24 26.46
CA ARG A 100 -29.49 -2.62 26.96
C ARG A 100 -28.25 -3.46 26.59
N PRO A 101 -27.63 -4.16 27.56
CA PRO A 101 -26.38 -4.89 27.36
C PRO A 101 -26.55 -5.99 26.31
N GLU A 102 -26.15 -5.72 25.05
CA GLU A 102 -25.99 -6.76 24.04
C GLU A 102 -24.70 -7.54 24.33
N PRO A 103 -24.67 -8.86 24.02
CA PRO A 103 -23.47 -9.66 24.21
C PRO A 103 -22.34 -9.15 23.30
N ARG A 104 -21.18 -8.82 23.90
CA ARG A 104 -19.96 -8.29 23.25
C ARG A 104 -19.58 -8.98 21.93
N TRP A 105 -19.83 -10.28 21.83
CA TRP A 105 -19.56 -11.09 20.64
C TRP A 105 -20.41 -10.66 19.44
N ARG A 106 -21.70 -10.38 19.63
CA ARG A 106 -22.63 -9.97 18.56
C ARG A 106 -22.24 -8.61 18.00
N THR A 107 -21.96 -7.64 18.87
CA THR A 107 -21.49 -6.30 18.47
C THR A 107 -20.16 -6.38 17.71
N PHE A 108 -19.23 -7.22 18.16
CA PHE A 108 -17.97 -7.47 17.47
C PHE A 108 -18.18 -8.03 16.06
N PHE A 109 -19.00 -9.08 15.89
CA PHE A 109 -19.27 -9.68 14.59
C PHE A 109 -20.01 -8.73 13.64
N VAL A 110 -20.92 -7.89 14.14
CA VAL A 110 -21.62 -6.88 13.33
C VAL A 110 -20.66 -5.79 12.84
N HIS A 111 -19.81 -5.25 13.73
CA HIS A 111 -18.78 -4.28 13.34
C HIS A 111 -17.76 -4.87 12.35
N LEU A 112 -17.30 -6.09 12.60
CA LEU A 112 -16.38 -6.81 11.73
C LEU A 112 -17.01 -7.06 10.35
N GLY A 113 -18.29 -7.45 10.32
CA GLY A 113 -19.05 -7.68 9.10
C GLY A 113 -19.21 -6.41 8.25
N ASN A 114 -19.56 -5.28 8.87
CA ASN A 114 -19.65 -4.00 8.16
C ASN A 114 -18.30 -3.55 7.58
N ASP A 115 -17.20 -3.70 8.33
CA ASP A 115 -15.85 -3.40 7.83
C ASP A 115 -15.45 -4.33 6.67
N PHE A 116 -15.78 -5.61 6.78
CA PHE A 116 -15.51 -6.60 5.75
C PHE A 116 -16.31 -6.31 4.46
N LEU A 117 -17.60 -6.01 4.56
CA LEU A 117 -18.44 -5.67 3.41
C LEU A 117 -18.00 -4.35 2.75
N PHE A 118 -17.65 -3.35 3.55
CA PHE A 118 -17.10 -2.10 3.05
C PHE A 118 -15.81 -2.33 2.24
N MET A 119 -14.91 -3.19 2.71
CA MET A 119 -13.65 -3.51 2.03
C MET A 119 -13.84 -4.49 0.86
N GLY A 120 -14.77 -5.44 0.98
CA GLY A 120 -15.05 -6.50 0.01
C GLY A 120 -15.42 -5.98 -1.37
N ARG A 121 -16.24 -4.93 -1.45
CA ARG A 121 -16.61 -4.31 -2.75
C ARG A 121 -15.42 -3.72 -3.50
N PHE A 122 -14.47 -3.10 -2.78
CA PHE A 122 -13.27 -2.52 -3.39
C PHE A 122 -12.26 -3.59 -3.78
N LEU A 123 -12.17 -4.65 -2.96
CA LEU A 123 -11.40 -5.86 -3.21
C LEU A 123 -11.81 -6.55 -4.52
N LEU A 124 -13.10 -6.82 -4.70
CA LEU A 124 -13.65 -7.45 -5.89
C LEU A 124 -13.31 -6.65 -7.15
N LEU A 125 -13.53 -5.33 -7.12
CA LEU A 125 -13.25 -4.45 -8.26
C LEU A 125 -11.76 -4.41 -8.62
N GLY A 126 -10.86 -4.34 -7.63
CA GLY A 126 -9.42 -4.39 -7.86
C GLY A 126 -8.95 -5.72 -8.45
N ALA A 127 -9.43 -6.83 -7.89
CA ALA A 127 -9.07 -8.18 -8.35
C ALA A 127 -9.51 -8.46 -9.80
N THR A 128 -10.71 -8.02 -10.19
CA THR A 128 -11.20 -8.18 -11.56
C THR A 128 -10.31 -7.45 -12.57
N VAL A 129 -9.94 -6.20 -12.29
CA VAL A 129 -9.08 -5.41 -13.19
C VAL A 129 -7.66 -6.00 -13.24
N ALA A 130 -7.11 -6.43 -12.11
CA ALA A 130 -5.81 -7.08 -12.05
C ALA A 130 -5.77 -8.35 -12.92
N ALA A 131 -6.77 -9.22 -12.78
CA ALA A 131 -6.88 -10.45 -13.55
C ALA A 131 -6.99 -10.19 -15.07
N LEU A 132 -7.79 -9.19 -15.47
CA LEU A 132 -7.92 -8.79 -16.87
C LEU A 132 -6.57 -8.37 -17.45
N VAL A 133 -5.86 -7.45 -16.80
CA VAL A 133 -4.58 -6.98 -17.36
C VAL A 133 -3.53 -8.10 -17.35
N GLN A 134 -3.48 -8.94 -16.31
CA GLN A 134 -2.57 -10.09 -16.31
C GLN A 134 -2.87 -11.11 -17.42
N THR A 135 -4.14 -11.26 -17.80
CA THR A 135 -4.55 -12.17 -18.88
C THR A 135 -4.16 -11.63 -20.26
N PHE A 136 -4.20 -10.30 -20.43
CA PHE A 136 -4.00 -9.65 -21.72
C PHE A 136 -2.59 -9.03 -21.92
N LEU A 137 -1.67 -9.15 -20.96
CA LEU A 137 -0.33 -8.55 -21.05
C LEU A 137 0.69 -9.51 -21.68
N PRO A 138 1.13 -9.30 -22.93
CA PRO A 138 2.07 -10.17 -23.62
C PRO A 138 3.50 -10.06 -23.06
N GLN A 139 4.20 -11.20 -22.94
CA GLN A 139 5.54 -11.26 -22.37
C GLN A 139 6.62 -10.54 -23.20
N ASP A 140 6.45 -10.44 -24.52
CA ASP A 140 7.42 -9.81 -25.43
C ASP A 140 7.57 -8.29 -25.24
N LEU A 141 6.51 -7.61 -24.78
CA LEU A 141 6.61 -6.21 -24.38
C LEU A 141 7.50 -6.08 -23.13
N VAL A 142 7.30 -6.95 -22.13
CA VAL A 142 7.97 -6.87 -20.83
C VAL A 142 9.49 -7.05 -20.96
N THR A 143 9.93 -7.94 -21.85
CA THR A 143 11.37 -8.20 -22.08
C THR A 143 12.07 -7.07 -22.83
N SER A 144 11.38 -6.40 -23.76
CA SER A 144 11.95 -5.25 -24.49
C SER A 144 12.11 -4.02 -23.61
N LEU A 145 11.16 -3.77 -22.71
CA LEU A 145 11.18 -2.64 -21.78
C LEU A 145 12.22 -2.79 -20.66
N ALA A 146 12.69 -4.00 -20.36
CA ALA A 146 13.66 -4.27 -19.29
C ALA A 146 15.08 -3.74 -19.57
N ARG A 147 15.42 -3.41 -20.82
CA ARG A 147 16.76 -2.93 -21.21
C ARG A 147 17.07 -1.50 -20.78
N VAL A 148 16.06 -0.69 -20.47
CA VAL A 148 16.23 0.71 -20.05
C VAL A 148 15.93 0.82 -18.55
N PRO A 149 16.88 1.26 -17.70
CA PRO A 149 16.72 1.22 -16.24
C PRO A 149 15.54 2.06 -15.73
N PHE A 150 15.28 3.23 -16.33
CA PHE A 150 14.11 4.06 -15.99
C PHE A 150 12.78 3.35 -16.31
N LEU A 151 12.73 2.68 -17.45
CA LEU A 151 11.52 2.03 -17.94
C LEU A 151 11.23 0.75 -17.16
N SER A 152 12.28 0.04 -16.74
CA SER A 152 12.16 -1.17 -15.93
C SER A 152 11.56 -0.88 -14.54
N ILE A 153 11.93 0.24 -13.91
CA ILE A 153 11.33 0.72 -12.65
C ILE A 153 9.86 1.08 -12.87
N LEU A 154 9.54 1.86 -13.91
CA LEU A 154 8.16 2.26 -14.21
C LEU A 154 7.25 1.05 -14.49
N VAL A 155 7.74 0.07 -15.25
CA VAL A 155 7.02 -1.18 -15.53
C VAL A 155 6.78 -1.95 -14.25
N MET A 156 7.78 -2.08 -13.38
CA MET A 156 7.63 -2.78 -12.11
C MET A 156 6.68 -2.06 -11.14
N MET A 157 6.73 -0.73 -11.04
CA MET A 157 5.75 0.03 -10.24
C MET A 157 4.34 -0.10 -10.81
N GLY A 158 4.18 -0.03 -12.14
CA GLY A 158 2.89 -0.24 -12.80
C GLY A 158 2.34 -1.64 -12.55
N LEU A 159 3.19 -2.66 -12.63
CA LEU A 159 2.82 -4.04 -12.35
C LEU A 159 2.43 -4.23 -10.87
N ALA A 160 3.18 -3.64 -9.94
CA ALA A 160 2.86 -3.67 -8.51
C ALA A 160 1.48 -3.04 -8.25
N GLY A 161 1.24 -1.86 -8.84
CA GLY A 161 -0.03 -1.15 -8.68
C GLY A 161 -1.22 -1.92 -9.27
N LEU A 162 -0.98 -2.68 -10.33
CA LEU A 162 -1.99 -3.44 -11.03
C LEU A 162 -2.33 -4.77 -10.32
N LEU A 163 -1.32 -5.55 -9.95
CA LEU A 163 -1.52 -6.92 -9.48
C LEU A 163 -2.19 -7.00 -8.09
N SER A 164 -2.22 -5.91 -7.32
CA SER A 164 -2.90 -5.82 -6.00
C SER A 164 -2.63 -7.04 -5.11
N LEU A 165 -1.37 -7.50 -5.09
CA LEU A 165 -0.93 -8.63 -4.28
C LEU A 165 -0.80 -8.22 -2.82
N CYS A 166 -1.01 -9.16 -1.91
CA CYS A 166 -0.73 -8.93 -0.51
C CYS A 166 0.77 -8.70 -0.30
N SER A 167 1.13 -7.77 0.59
CA SER A 167 2.52 -7.49 0.98
C SER A 167 3.36 -8.69 1.43
N GLU A 168 2.78 -9.87 1.72
CA GLU A 168 3.56 -11.08 2.01
C GLU A 168 3.96 -11.84 0.74
N SER A 169 3.06 -11.92 -0.25
CA SER A 169 3.24 -12.70 -1.48
C SER A 169 3.97 -11.93 -2.58
N ASP A 170 3.96 -10.60 -2.52
CA ASP A 170 4.65 -9.71 -3.45
C ASP A 170 6.17 -9.99 -3.55
N ALA A 171 6.78 -10.38 -2.43
CA ALA A 171 8.19 -10.70 -2.30
C ALA A 171 8.64 -11.84 -3.22
N PHE A 172 7.83 -12.90 -3.31
CA PHE A 172 8.12 -14.06 -4.14
C PHE A 172 7.96 -13.76 -5.63
N ILE A 173 6.96 -12.92 -5.97
CA ILE A 173 6.72 -12.49 -7.35
C ILE A 173 7.85 -11.57 -7.81
N ALA A 174 8.23 -10.56 -7.02
CA ALA A 174 9.35 -9.67 -7.32
C ALA A 174 10.67 -10.43 -7.51
N ALA A 175 10.94 -11.41 -6.64
CA ALA A 175 12.13 -12.24 -6.68
C ALA A 175 12.22 -13.13 -7.93
N SER A 176 11.08 -13.42 -8.58
CA SER A 176 11.02 -14.18 -9.83
C SER A 176 11.38 -13.34 -11.06
N PHE A 177 11.31 -12.00 -10.96
CA PHE A 177 11.69 -11.07 -12.03
C PHE A 177 13.20 -10.85 -12.12
N VAL A 178 13.98 -11.93 -12.24
CA VAL A 178 15.45 -11.89 -12.28
C VAL A 178 16.02 -11.06 -13.44
N GLN A 179 15.25 -10.88 -14.52
CA GLN A 179 15.61 -10.03 -15.65
C GLN A 179 15.53 -8.52 -15.34
N PHE A 180 14.86 -8.14 -14.25
CA PHE A 180 14.79 -6.78 -13.75
C PHE A 180 15.84 -6.58 -12.66
N GLY A 181 16.56 -5.46 -12.71
CA GLY A 181 17.59 -5.13 -11.74
C GLY A 181 17.04 -4.91 -10.31
N PRO A 182 17.91 -4.91 -9.30
CA PRO A 182 17.49 -4.86 -7.90
C PRO A 182 16.70 -3.59 -7.55
N GLY A 183 17.01 -2.45 -8.18
CA GLY A 183 16.23 -1.21 -7.96
C GLY A 183 14.79 -1.30 -8.47
N ALA A 184 14.53 -1.96 -9.60
CA ALA A 184 13.19 -2.13 -10.14
C ALA A 184 12.36 -3.12 -9.31
N GLN A 185 12.97 -4.21 -8.85
CA GLN A 185 12.34 -5.14 -7.92
C GLN A 185 12.04 -4.46 -6.56
N LEU A 186 12.95 -3.62 -6.06
CA LEU A 186 12.74 -2.87 -4.84
C LEU A 186 11.59 -1.87 -4.97
N ALA A 187 11.49 -1.20 -6.13
CA ALA A 187 10.38 -0.30 -6.44
C ALA A 187 9.04 -1.05 -6.40
N PHE A 188 8.98 -2.27 -6.95
CA PHE A 188 7.80 -3.13 -6.87
C PHE A 188 7.39 -3.40 -5.41
N LEU A 189 8.35 -3.82 -4.57
CA LEU A 189 8.13 -4.24 -3.18
C LEU A 189 7.68 -3.12 -2.24
N VAL A 190 8.08 -1.88 -2.53
CA VAL A 190 7.70 -0.70 -1.73
C VAL A 190 6.44 -0.05 -2.28
N PHE A 191 6.31 0.05 -3.60
CA PHE A 191 5.17 0.72 -4.21
C PHE A 191 3.87 -0.07 -4.01
N GLY A 192 3.89 -1.39 -4.19
CA GLY A 192 2.69 -2.24 -4.09
C GLY A 192 1.90 -2.03 -2.80
N PRO A 193 2.49 -2.21 -1.61
CA PRO A 193 1.79 -2.05 -0.34
C PRO A 193 1.28 -0.65 -0.01
N MET A 194 1.72 0.37 -0.75
CA MET A 194 1.33 1.75 -0.55
C MET A 194 0.32 2.23 -1.60
N VAL A 195 0.46 1.74 -2.82
CA VAL A 195 -0.30 2.13 -4.00
C VAL A 195 -0.55 0.89 -4.87
N ASP A 196 -1.72 0.31 -4.68
CA ASP A 196 -2.30 -0.66 -5.60
C ASP A 196 -3.72 -0.23 -5.99
N LEU A 197 -4.34 -0.93 -6.94
CA LEU A 197 -5.67 -0.60 -7.43
C LEU A 197 -6.74 -0.68 -6.32
N LYS A 198 -6.59 -1.62 -5.40
CA LYS A 198 -7.48 -1.77 -4.25
C LYS A 198 -7.32 -0.60 -3.28
N LEU A 199 -6.10 -0.26 -2.88
CA LEU A 199 -5.76 0.88 -2.05
C LEU A 199 -6.20 2.19 -2.72
N ALA A 200 -6.02 2.33 -4.03
CA ALA A 200 -6.52 3.48 -4.78
C ALA A 200 -8.06 3.58 -4.71
N ALA A 201 -8.77 2.47 -4.82
CA ALA A 201 -10.23 2.43 -4.65
C ALA A 201 -10.65 2.79 -3.21
N ILE A 202 -9.95 2.27 -2.19
CA ILE A 202 -10.21 2.59 -0.77
C ILE A 202 -9.89 4.06 -0.49
N TYR A 203 -8.80 4.60 -1.04
CA TYR A 203 -8.44 6.02 -0.93
C TYR A 203 -9.48 6.91 -1.59
N ALA A 204 -10.01 6.52 -2.76
CA ALA A 204 -11.08 7.25 -3.43
C ALA A 204 -12.38 7.26 -2.62
N GLY A 205 -12.64 6.20 -1.84
CA GLY A 205 -13.76 6.12 -0.90
C GLY A 205 -13.55 6.88 0.41
N THR A 206 -12.31 7.00 0.88
CA THR A 206 -11.98 7.53 2.22
C THR A 206 -11.55 9.00 2.22
N PHE A 207 -10.72 9.40 1.26
CA PHE A 207 -10.09 10.71 1.20
C PHE A 207 -10.67 11.58 0.09
N ARG A 208 -10.45 12.90 0.17
CA ARG A 208 -10.76 13.79 -0.96
C ARG A 208 -9.87 13.45 -2.16
N ARG A 209 -10.38 13.60 -3.39
CA ARG A 209 -9.66 13.27 -4.64
C ARG A 209 -8.29 13.96 -4.77
N GLY A 210 -8.13 15.16 -4.20
CA GLY A 210 -6.84 15.87 -4.19
C GLY A 210 -5.80 15.19 -3.29
N VAL A 211 -6.24 14.65 -2.15
CA VAL A 211 -5.39 14.01 -1.15
C VAL A 211 -5.02 12.60 -1.57
N ALA A 212 -5.99 11.82 -2.06
CA ALA A 212 -5.71 10.51 -2.63
C ALA A 212 -4.68 10.60 -3.77
N ARG A 213 -4.83 11.60 -4.66
CA ARG A 213 -3.83 11.88 -5.71
C ARG A 213 -2.49 12.29 -5.13
N ALA A 214 -2.45 13.15 -4.11
CA ALA A 214 -1.20 13.57 -3.47
C ALA A 214 -0.45 12.39 -2.85
N ILE A 215 -1.15 11.46 -2.18
CA ILE A 215 -0.56 10.22 -1.65
C ILE A 215 0.07 9.41 -2.79
N ILE A 216 -0.70 9.10 -3.83
CA ILE A 216 -0.25 8.28 -4.97
C ILE A 216 0.96 8.92 -5.67
N VAL A 217 0.87 10.21 -6.01
CA VAL A 217 1.93 10.91 -6.74
C VAL A 217 3.19 11.07 -5.89
N THR A 218 3.06 11.43 -4.62
CA THR A 218 4.22 11.60 -3.72
C THR A 218 4.92 10.27 -3.52
N THR A 219 4.16 9.19 -3.24
CA THR A 219 4.71 7.83 -3.14
C THR A 219 5.42 7.42 -4.44
N ALA A 220 4.80 7.64 -5.60
CA ALA A 220 5.39 7.29 -6.88
C ALA A 220 6.72 8.03 -7.12
N LEU A 221 6.76 9.34 -6.87
CA LEU A 221 7.97 10.15 -7.08
C LEU A 221 9.11 9.74 -6.15
N VAL A 222 8.82 9.52 -4.87
CA VAL A 222 9.83 9.10 -3.87
C VAL A 222 10.38 7.72 -4.21
N VAL A 223 9.51 6.75 -4.49
CA VAL A 223 9.93 5.38 -4.83
C VAL A 223 10.71 5.37 -6.14
N PHE A 224 10.26 6.10 -7.17
CA PHE A 224 10.96 6.18 -8.44
C PHE A 224 12.36 6.80 -8.29
N GLY A 225 12.47 7.94 -7.59
CA GLY A 225 13.74 8.62 -7.37
C GLY A 225 14.73 7.76 -6.56
N ALA A 226 14.26 7.10 -5.51
CA ALA A 226 15.10 6.23 -4.70
C ALA A 226 15.50 4.95 -5.43
N ALA A 227 14.59 4.34 -6.19
CA ALA A 227 14.90 3.17 -7.00
C ALA A 227 15.94 3.50 -8.07
N LEU A 228 15.87 4.69 -8.68
CA LEU A 228 16.89 5.17 -9.60
C LEU A 228 18.24 5.32 -8.90
N TRP A 229 18.27 5.95 -7.73
CA TRP A 229 19.49 6.08 -6.95
C TRP A 229 20.12 4.71 -6.65
N VAL A 230 19.31 3.73 -6.24
CA VAL A 230 19.77 2.35 -6.00
C VAL A 230 20.30 1.72 -7.28
N THR A 231 19.66 1.92 -8.45
CA THR A 231 20.18 1.39 -9.72
C THR A 231 21.50 2.04 -10.14
N VAL A 232 21.74 3.30 -9.81
CA VAL A 232 22.98 4.02 -10.15
C VAL A 232 24.12 3.68 -9.19
N VAL A 233 23.82 3.46 -7.90
CA VAL A 233 24.85 3.17 -6.88
C VAL A 233 25.21 1.69 -6.80
N ALA A 234 24.27 0.79 -7.11
CA ALA A 234 24.47 -0.65 -7.04
C ALA A 234 24.69 -1.34 -8.39
N GLY A 235 24.63 -0.59 -9.49
CA GLY A 235 24.93 -1.05 -10.86
C GLY A 235 26.27 -0.51 -11.34
#